data_AF-A0A0D2ZT66-F1
#
_entry.id   AF-A0A0D2ZT66-F1
#
_cell.length_a   1.000
_cell.length_b   1.000
_cell.length_c   1.000
_cell.angle_alpha   90.00
_cell.angle_beta   90.00
_cell.angle_gamma   90.00
#
_symmetry.space_group_name_H-M   'P 1'
#
loop_
_entity.id
_entity.type
_entity.pdbx_description
1 polymer ?
#
loop_
_entity_poly.entity_id
_entity_poly.type
_entity_poly.pdbx_seq_one_letter_code
_entity_poly.pdbx_strand_id
1 'polypeptide(L)'
;MGGEDGSAHSIGKFDSTDYAFWRMQIEDYLYGKKLHQPLSKKPEKMDQDEWELLDRQVLGVMRLTLSKNVAHNVAKEKTTEGLMKVLSDMYEKPSANNKVFLMKKLFHLKMEEGGLVAAH
;
A
#
# COMPACT_ATOMS: atom_id res chain seq x y z
N MET A 1 10.17 -4.48 -37.90
CA MET A 1 9.98 -5.63 -36.98
C MET A 1 9.80 -5.03 -35.60
N GLY A 2 8.56 -5.00 -35.12
CA GLY A 2 8.24 -4.46 -33.80
C GLY A 2 8.84 -5.37 -32.76
N GLY A 3 9.87 -4.89 -32.07
CA GLY A 3 10.22 -5.42 -30.77
C GLY A 3 9.12 -4.97 -29.84
N GLU A 4 8.18 -5.86 -29.58
CA GLU A 4 7.32 -5.79 -28.41
C GLU A 4 8.27 -5.83 -27.22
N ASP A 5 8.68 -4.64 -26.77
CA ASP A 5 9.26 -4.44 -25.46
C ASP A 5 8.23 -5.01 -24.49
N GLY A 6 8.55 -6.17 -23.93
CA GLY A 6 7.69 -6.92 -23.05
C GLY A 6 7.38 -6.03 -21.86
N SER A 7 6.29 -5.27 -21.96
CA SER A 7 5.85 -4.32 -20.95
C SER A 7 5.71 -5.09 -19.66
N ALA A 8 6.72 -4.99 -18.81
CA ALA A 8 6.65 -5.46 -17.44
C ALA A 8 5.39 -4.79 -16.88
N HIS A 9 4.38 -5.61 -16.56
CA HIS A 9 3.07 -5.13 -16.11
C HIS A 9 3.29 -4.37 -14.81
N SER A 10 3.56 -3.08 -14.93
CA SER A 10 3.81 -2.21 -13.79
C SER A 10 2.51 -2.01 -13.06
N ILE A 11 2.49 -2.37 -11.77
CA ILE A 11 1.32 -2.15 -10.93
C ILE A 11 1.11 -0.64 -10.81
N GLY A 12 -0.10 -0.19 -11.13
CA GLY A 12 -0.49 1.21 -10.96
C GLY A 12 -0.37 1.67 -9.51
N LYS A 13 -0.23 2.98 -9.30
CA LYS A 13 -0.22 3.54 -7.95
C LYS A 13 -1.64 3.49 -7.36
N PHE A 14 -1.83 2.82 -6.24
CA PHE A 14 -3.08 2.84 -5.49
C PHE A 14 -3.32 4.20 -4.85
N ASP A 15 -4.41 4.85 -5.24
CA ASP A 15 -4.78 6.20 -4.84
C ASP A 15 -6.02 6.25 -3.93
N SER A 16 -6.39 5.13 -3.31
CA SER A 16 -7.63 4.86 -2.56
C SER A 16 -8.83 4.44 -3.40
N THR A 17 -8.73 4.42 -4.73
CA THR A 17 -9.77 3.93 -5.63
C THR A 17 -9.62 2.43 -5.86
N ASP A 18 -10.72 1.69 -5.75
CA ASP A 18 -10.80 0.27 -6.09
C ASP A 18 -9.71 -0.60 -5.42
N TYR A 19 -9.76 -0.65 -4.09
CA TYR A 19 -8.84 -1.45 -3.28
C TYR A 19 -8.82 -2.93 -3.69
N ALA A 20 -9.98 -3.48 -4.07
CA ALA A 20 -10.09 -4.88 -4.48
C ALA A 20 -9.27 -5.16 -5.75
N PHE A 21 -9.35 -4.28 -6.75
CA PHE A 21 -8.54 -4.41 -7.96
C PHE A 21 -7.05 -4.24 -7.69
N TRP A 22 -6.65 -3.21 -6.93
CA TRP A 22 -5.23 -3.05 -6.58
C TRP A 22 -4.69 -4.28 -5.83
N ARG A 23 -5.45 -4.80 -4.85
CA ARG A 23 -5.08 -5.97 -4.06
C ARG A 23 -4.88 -7.19 -4.94
N MET A 24 -5.79 -7.45 -5.88
CA MET A 24 -5.64 -8.51 -6.87
C MET A 24 -4.32 -8.37 -7.66
N GLN A 25 -4.02 -7.18 -8.19
CA GLN A 25 -2.82 -6.96 -9.00
C GLN A 25 -1.51 -7.16 -8.22
N ILE A 26 -1.43 -6.65 -6.99
CA ILE A 26 -0.22 -6.80 -6.17
C ILE A 26 -0.04 -8.25 -5.71
N GLU A 27 -1.12 -8.97 -5.37
CA GLU A 27 -1.06 -10.38 -5.03
C GLU A 27 -0.53 -11.20 -6.22
N ASP A 28 -1.12 -11.06 -7.41
CA ASP A 28 -0.69 -11.77 -8.63
C ASP A 28 0.77 -11.47 -9.00
N TYR A 29 1.19 -10.21 -8.88
CA TYR A 29 2.58 -9.82 -9.10
C TYR A 29 3.54 -10.52 -8.12
N LEU A 30 3.21 -10.55 -6.83
CA LEU A 30 4.03 -11.19 -5.81
C LEU A 30 4.09 -12.70 -6.02
N TYR A 31 2.99 -13.35 -6.44
CA TYR A 31 2.99 -14.75 -6.83
C TYR A 31 3.89 -15.01 -8.05
N GLY A 32 3.78 -14.20 -9.10
CA GLY A 32 4.64 -14.29 -10.28
C GLY A 32 6.13 -14.10 -9.97
N LYS A 33 6.46 -13.32 -8.93
CA LYS A 33 7.83 -13.11 -8.43
C LYS A 33 8.28 -14.10 -7.35
N LYS A 34 7.42 -15.05 -6.94
CA LYS A 34 7.67 -15.96 -5.80
C LYS A 34 7.93 -15.23 -4.47
N LEU A 35 7.35 -14.04 -4.31
CA LEU A 35 7.47 -13.16 -3.13
C LEU A 35 6.15 -13.10 -2.32
N HIS A 36 5.28 -14.11 -2.42
CA HIS A 36 3.95 -14.08 -1.81
C HIS A 36 3.94 -14.49 -0.32
N GLN A 37 4.98 -15.14 0.18
CA GLN A 37 4.98 -15.74 1.53
C GLN A 37 4.63 -14.74 2.66
N PRO A 38 5.17 -13.50 2.67
CA PRO A 38 4.86 -12.49 3.69
C PRO A 38 3.41 -11.97 3.70
N LEU A 39 2.59 -12.32 2.71
CA LEU A 39 1.14 -12.05 2.74
C LEU A 39 0.40 -12.95 3.75
N SER A 40 1.06 -14.01 4.22
CA SER A 40 0.58 -14.95 5.23
C SER A 40 1.46 -14.90 6.48
N LYS A 41 1.20 -15.80 7.44
CA LYS A 41 2.03 -15.93 8.64
C LYS A 41 3.37 -16.62 8.34
N LYS A 42 4.40 -16.25 9.09
CA LYS A 42 5.71 -16.92 9.08
C LYS A 42 5.55 -18.43 9.32
N PRO A 43 6.12 -19.30 8.46
CA PRO A 43 6.18 -20.74 8.74
C PRO A 43 7.09 -21.04 9.95
N GLU A 44 6.69 -21.98 10.81
CA GLU A 44 7.45 -22.35 12.02
C GLU A 44 8.89 -22.79 11.73
N LYS A 45 9.12 -23.42 10.57
CA LYS A 45 10.42 -23.97 10.17
C LYS A 45 11.35 -22.95 9.52
N MET A 46 10.89 -21.72 9.32
CA MET A 46 11.66 -20.69 8.63
C MET A 46 12.55 -19.93 9.61
N ASP A 47 13.77 -19.63 9.18
CA ASP A 47 14.68 -18.79 9.93
C ASP A 47 14.11 -17.36 10.14
N GLN A 48 14.47 -16.71 11.25
CA GLN A 48 13.94 -15.38 11.57
C GLN A 48 14.54 -14.29 10.68
N ASP A 49 15.85 -14.31 10.45
CA ASP A 49 16.51 -13.28 9.64
C ASP A 49 16.11 -13.42 8.16
N GLU A 50 15.97 -14.67 7.68
CA GLU A 50 15.44 -14.96 6.34
C GLU A 50 14.01 -14.42 6.18
N TRP A 51 13.14 -14.65 7.18
CA TRP A 51 11.77 -14.14 7.15
C TRP A 51 11.72 -12.61 7.18
N GLU A 52 12.50 -11.96 8.04
CA GLU A 52 12.54 -10.51 8.12
C GLU A 52 13.04 -9.86 6.82
N LEU A 53 14.01 -10.49 6.15
CA LEU A 53 14.46 -10.05 4.83
C LEU A 53 13.36 -10.15 3.78
N LEU A 54 12.66 -11.28 3.70
CA LEU A 54 11.54 -11.45 2.76
C LEU A 54 10.40 -10.48 3.05
N ASP A 55 10.00 -10.35 4.32
CA ASP A 55 8.96 -9.43 4.74
C ASP A 55 9.34 -7.98 4.38
N ARG A 56 10.60 -7.59 4.60
CA ARG A 56 11.08 -6.25 4.26
C ARG A 56 11.04 -5.99 2.75
N GLN A 57 11.36 -6.98 1.93
CA GLN A 57 11.30 -6.88 0.47
C GLN A 57 9.86 -6.67 0.00
N VAL A 58 8.93 -7.49 0.47
CA VAL A 58 7.51 -7.40 0.09
C VAL A 58 6.90 -6.09 0.58
N LEU A 59 7.17 -5.69 1.82
CA LEU A 59 6.78 -4.38 2.35
C LEU A 59 7.27 -3.24 1.46
N GLY A 60 8.50 -3.33 0.95
CA GLY A 60 9.07 -2.37 0.00
C GLY A 60 8.30 -2.28 -1.30
N VAL A 61 8.06 -3.43 -1.95
CA VAL A 61 7.26 -3.52 -3.19
C VAL A 61 5.87 -2.92 -2.97
N MET A 62 5.18 -3.32 -1.91
CA MET A 62 3.83 -2.81 -1.63
C MET A 62 3.82 -1.30 -1.47
N ARG A 63 4.73 -0.73 -0.66
CA ARG A 63 4.86 0.73 -0.50
C ARG A 63 5.14 1.45 -1.82
N LEU A 64 5.90 0.84 -2.72
CA LEU A 64 6.17 1.38 -4.05
C LEU A 64 4.94 1.31 -4.98
N THR A 65 3.91 0.54 -4.68
CA THR A 65 2.64 0.57 -5.42
C THR A 65 1.61 1.53 -4.83
N LEU A 66 1.94 2.26 -3.76
CA LEU A 66 1.02 3.22 -3.15
C LEU A 66 1.27 4.63 -3.69
N SER A 67 0.20 5.40 -3.86
CA SER A 67 0.30 6.86 -4.01
C SER A 67 0.89 7.49 -2.75
N LYS A 68 1.43 8.71 -2.87
CA LYS A 68 2.05 9.44 -1.75
C LYS A 68 1.12 9.53 -0.53
N ASN A 69 -0.16 9.81 -0.74
CA ASN A 69 -1.13 10.00 0.35
C ASN A 69 -1.44 8.70 1.08
N VAL A 70 -1.60 7.60 0.34
CA VAL A 70 -1.84 6.27 0.92
C VAL A 70 -0.59 5.76 1.64
N ALA A 71 0.60 5.95 1.06
CA ALA A 71 1.87 5.58 1.68
C ALA A 71 2.10 6.26 3.05
N HIS A 72 1.70 7.53 3.20
CA HIS A 72 1.77 8.23 4.49
C HIS A 72 0.87 7.62 5.57
N ASN A 73 -0.27 7.01 5.20
CA ASN A 73 -1.16 6.37 6.17
C ASN A 73 -0.53 5.14 6.83
N VAL A 74 0.31 4.42 6.08
CA VAL A 74 0.92 3.16 6.49
C VAL A 74 2.42 3.28 6.81
N ALA A 75 2.96 4.50 6.87
CA ALA A 75 4.40 4.73 7.03
C ALA A 75 4.99 4.10 8.30
N LYS A 76 4.17 3.96 9.35
CA LYS A 76 4.56 3.37 10.64
C LYS A 76 4.60 1.83 10.62
N GLU A 77 3.95 1.20 9.65
CA GLU A 77 3.85 -0.26 9.57
C GLU A 77 5.18 -0.87 9.19
N LYS A 78 5.73 -1.73 10.04
CA LYS A 78 7.05 -2.34 9.83
C LYS A 78 7.00 -3.72 9.16
N THR A 79 5.80 -4.27 8.99
CA THR A 79 5.58 -5.60 8.44
C THR A 79 4.57 -5.58 7.30
N THR A 80 4.65 -6.56 6.40
CA THR A 80 3.68 -6.74 5.32
C THR A 80 2.28 -6.97 5.88
N GLU A 81 2.15 -7.79 6.91
CA GLU A 81 0.90 -8.06 7.61
C GLU A 81 0.27 -6.78 8.18
N GLY A 82 1.07 -5.95 8.87
CA GLY A 82 0.59 -4.69 9.45
C GLY A 82 0.12 -3.72 8.38
N LEU A 83 0.88 -3.58 7.29
CA LEU A 83 0.49 -2.76 6.15
C LEU A 83 -0.83 -3.24 5.52
N MET A 84 -0.96 -4.53 5.25
CA MET A 84 -2.18 -5.10 4.64
C MET A 84 -3.40 -4.90 5.54
N LYS A 85 -3.24 -5.11 6.85
CA LYS A 85 -4.30 -4.89 7.83
C LYS A 85 -4.80 -3.44 7.81
N VAL A 86 -3.90 -2.46 7.87
CA VAL A 86 -4.28 -1.04 7.84
C VAL A 86 -4.99 -0.69 6.53
N LEU A 87 -4.49 -1.16 5.38
CA LEU A 87 -5.14 -0.90 4.09
C LEU A 87 -6.54 -1.52 4.01
N SER A 88 -6.70 -2.77 4.43
CA SER A 88 -8.00 -3.46 4.48
C SER A 88 -8.97 -2.72 5.40
N ASP A 89 -8.54 -2.35 6.60
CA ASP A 89 -9.39 -1.63 7.55
C ASP A 89 -9.83 -0.26 7.02
N MET A 90 -9.00 0.42 6.22
CA MET A 90 -9.33 1.73 5.63
C MET A 90 -10.23 1.63 4.40
N TYR A 91 -10.00 0.66 3.51
CA TYR A 91 -10.55 0.68 2.14
C TYR A 91 -11.42 -0.52 1.77
N GLU A 92 -11.37 -1.65 2.49
CA GLU A 92 -12.18 -2.84 2.18
C GLU A 92 -13.59 -2.75 2.80
N LYS A 93 -13.72 -2.11 3.97
CA LYS A 93 -15.01 -1.95 4.66
C LYS A 93 -15.66 -0.62 4.31
N PRO A 94 -16.93 -0.58 3.85
CA PRO A 94 -17.72 0.65 3.80
C PRO A 94 -18.16 1.04 5.22
N SER A 95 -17.26 1.57 6.03
CA SER A 95 -17.62 2.13 7.34
C SER A 95 -17.77 3.66 7.26
N ALA A 96 -18.83 4.20 7.89
CA ALA A 96 -19.04 5.65 7.99
C ALA A 96 -17.84 6.37 8.65
N ASN A 97 -17.13 5.67 9.55
CA ASN A 97 -15.93 6.17 10.23
C ASN A 97 -14.75 6.41 9.27
N ASN A 98 -14.56 5.56 8.26
CA ASN A 98 -13.49 5.74 7.27
C ASN A 98 -13.77 6.94 6.35
N LYS A 99 -15.04 7.17 5.95
CA LYS A 99 -15.41 8.36 5.18
C LYS A 99 -15.14 9.64 5.97
N VAL A 100 -15.51 9.68 7.25
CA VAL A 100 -15.27 10.85 8.12
C VAL A 100 -13.77 11.03 8.39
N PHE A 101 -13.01 9.95 8.61
CA PHE A 101 -11.55 10.02 8.78
C PHE A 101 -10.85 10.56 7.53
N LEU A 102 -11.21 10.05 6.36
CA LEU A 102 -10.68 10.54 5.08
C LEU A 102 -11.08 11.99 4.81
N MET A 103 -12.33 12.38 5.09
CA MET A 103 -12.78 13.77 4.97
C MET A 103 -12.04 14.71 5.91
N LYS A 104 -11.86 14.33 7.18
CA LYS A 104 -11.08 15.12 8.16
C LYS A 104 -9.63 15.28 7.70
N LYS A 105 -9.01 14.22 7.18
CA LYS A 105 -7.62 14.28 6.69
C LYS A 105 -7.50 15.14 5.43
N LEU A 106 -8.44 15.04 4.49
CA LEU A 106 -8.48 15.89 3.30
C LEU A 106 -8.67 17.36 3.67
N PHE A 107 -9.53 17.65 4.65
CA PHE A 107 -9.72 19.01 5.15
C PHE A 107 -8.44 19.56 5.80
N HIS A 108 -7.78 18.80 6.67
CA HIS A 108 -6.50 19.24 7.28
C HIS A 108 -5.41 19.46 6.23
N LEU A 109 -5.30 18.60 5.21
CA LEU A 109 -4.36 18.79 4.10
C LEU A 109 -4.64 20.09 3.33
N LYS A 110 -5.91 20.37 3.01
CA LYS A 110 -6.30 21.64 2.36
C LYS A 110 -6.00 22.87 3.22
N MET A 111 -6.10 22.75 4.54
CA MET A 111 -5.81 23.86 5.47
C MET A 111 -4.31 24.10 5.61
N GLU A 112 -3.47 23.06 5.63
CA GLU A 112 -2.00 23.22 5.59
C GLU A 112 -1.54 23.85 4.26
N GLU A 113 -2.14 23.47 3.14
CA GLU A 113 -1.80 24.02 1.81
C GLU A 113 -2.30 25.47 1.63
N GLY A 114 -3.34 25.88 2.36
CA GLY A 114 -3.91 27.24 2.37
C GLY A 114 -3.35 28.17 3.45
N GLY A 115 -2.42 27.72 4.30
CA GLY A 115 -1.89 28.46 5.46
C GLY A 115 -1.01 29.69 5.13
N LEU A 116 -0.80 29.98 3.85
CA LEU A 116 -0.16 31.22 3.37
C LEU A 116 -1.16 32.06 2.57
N VAL A 117 -2.31 32.40 3.14
CA VAL A 117 -3.11 33.53 2.63
C VAL A 117 -3.39 34.52 3.75
N ALA A 118 -2.48 35.51 3.77
CA ALA A 118 -2.66 36.89 4.18
C ALA A 118 -3.10 37.17 5.64
N ALA A 119 -2.10 37.47 6.48
CA ALA A 119 -2.22 38.57 7.43
C ALA A 119 -1.72 39.84 6.72
N HIS A 120 -2.63 40.75 6.40
CA HIS A 120 -2.35 42.17 6.13
C HIS A 120 -3.27 43.00 7.03
#